data_AF-A0AAJ0BGT4-F1
#
_entry.id   AF-A0AAJ0BGT4-F1
#
_cell.length_a   1.000
_cell.length_b   1.000
_cell.length_c   1.000
_cell.angle_alpha   90.00
_cell.angle_beta   90.00
_cell.angle_gamma   90.00
#
_symmetry.space_group_name_H-M   'P 1'
#
loop_
_entity.id
_entity.type
_entity.pdbx_description
1 polymer ?
#
loop_
_entity_poly.entity_id
_entity_poly.type
_entity_poly.pdbx_seq_one_letter_code
_entity_poly.pdbx_strand_id
1 'polypeptide(L)'
;MADILYELLCQSDPAASKTTPDQASLDYLTSLSSRSLASLATSEPQALSQSSHALLLSLQSLSKKSHKQIIDSAAHHATLTTTLPALAASTAELRNSIPKLDGEAVRFSTTYNKSSENDVLARRKKALLLSRNVERLVDVLELPTLLSTAISTAPVNYSSALDLNGHIRRLHSLYPKSPLVTSISTQADESMRLMAANLILSLKSPSLKLAASLRTVSWLRRVLPDLEAPGSGVPHKRHESQERVLGALFLVCRLATLMTMLEALEPLRDLADQEKIRQKAAGGGNAWSGGQQTERYLKRYIEIFREQSFAIVSMFRSIFPAATTPGDSGTPGAHRDPLEPIPAALATFPLYLVDMLLETLRLYLPTVKDQASRDSLLTQVLYCAGSLGRLGGDFGLFLATLDVGSEAEEEWVEVVKRHRALAGRLESIVGDHKKAG
;
A
#
# COMPACT_ATOMS: atom_id res chain seq x y z
N MET A 1 117.08 -17.57 17.91
CA MET A 1 117.28 -18.62 18.94
C MET A 1 115.97 -19.00 19.63
N ALA A 2 115.04 -18.07 19.86
CA ALA A 2 113.72 -18.38 20.45
C ALA A 2 112.84 -19.30 19.58
N ASP A 3 112.83 -19.12 18.26
CA ASP A 3 112.06 -19.97 17.34
C ASP A 3 112.53 -21.44 17.37
N ILE A 4 113.84 -21.66 17.48
CA ILE A 4 114.46 -23.00 17.53
C ILE A 4 114.13 -23.68 18.87
N LEU A 5 114.10 -22.94 19.97
CA LEU A 5 113.69 -23.46 21.30
C LEU A 5 112.19 -23.75 21.36
N TYR A 6 111.35 -22.92 20.73
CA TYR A 6 109.92 -23.14 20.59
C TYR A 6 109.61 -24.40 19.78
N GLU A 7 110.34 -24.61 18.68
CA GLU A 7 110.24 -25.79 17.84
C GLU A 7 110.69 -27.06 18.58
N LEU A 8 111.76 -26.98 19.41
CA LEU A 8 112.22 -28.08 20.26
C LEU A 8 111.21 -28.44 21.37
N LEU A 9 110.54 -27.45 21.96
CA LEU A 9 109.47 -27.65 22.95
C LEU A 9 108.22 -28.28 22.32
N CYS A 10 107.83 -27.85 21.11
CA CYS A 10 106.71 -28.45 20.37
C CYS A 10 106.97 -29.90 19.94
N GLN A 11 108.23 -30.31 19.79
CA GLN A 11 108.60 -31.70 19.51
C GLN A 11 108.52 -32.60 20.76
N SER A 12 108.65 -32.03 21.97
CA SER A 12 108.62 -32.76 23.24
C SER A 12 107.21 -33.04 23.78
N ASP A 13 106.20 -32.28 23.33
CA ASP A 13 104.80 -32.43 23.76
C ASP A 13 103.84 -32.32 22.54
N PRO A 14 103.28 -33.45 22.03
CA PRO A 14 102.56 -33.48 20.75
C PRO A 14 101.24 -32.68 20.76
N ALA A 15 100.73 -32.27 21.93
CA ALA A 15 99.52 -31.47 22.06
C ALA A 15 99.72 -29.96 21.82
N ALA A 16 100.94 -29.44 21.95
CA ALA A 16 101.25 -28.01 21.81
C ALA A 16 101.37 -27.53 20.34
N SER A 17 101.37 -28.45 19.38
CA SER A 17 101.67 -28.21 17.95
C SER A 17 100.58 -27.46 17.15
N LYS A 18 99.45 -27.06 17.76
CA LYS A 18 98.28 -26.51 17.03
C LYS A 18 97.98 -25.03 17.30
N THR A 19 98.76 -24.35 18.13
CA THR A 19 98.56 -22.93 18.44
C THR A 19 99.64 -22.07 17.79
N THR A 20 99.24 -21.08 17.00
CA THR A 20 100.14 -20.03 16.48
C THR A 20 100.88 -19.36 17.63
N PRO A 21 102.19 -19.08 17.51
CA PRO A 21 102.97 -18.57 18.63
C PRO A 21 102.45 -17.18 19.03
N ASP A 22 101.99 -17.06 20.29
CA ASP A 22 101.56 -15.78 20.83
C ASP A 22 102.80 -14.89 21.05
N GLN A 23 102.74 -13.61 20.69
CA GLN A 23 103.92 -12.71 20.65
C GLN A 23 104.66 -12.67 22.00
N ALA A 24 103.91 -12.68 23.10
CA ALA A 24 104.46 -12.71 24.46
C ALA A 24 105.23 -14.01 24.78
N SER A 25 104.85 -15.12 24.13
CA SER A 25 105.52 -16.43 24.29
C SER A 25 106.93 -16.41 23.68
N LEU A 26 107.06 -15.81 22.49
CA LEU A 26 108.33 -15.68 21.78
C LEU A 26 109.29 -14.73 22.49
N ASP A 27 108.77 -13.63 23.04
CA ASP A 27 109.56 -12.67 23.81
C ASP A 27 110.10 -13.30 25.11
N TYR A 28 109.28 -14.12 25.79
CA TYR A 28 109.70 -14.86 26.97
C TYR A 28 110.80 -15.89 26.66
N LEU A 29 110.65 -16.66 25.59
CA LEU A 29 111.68 -17.64 25.16
C LEU A 29 113.00 -16.96 24.78
N THR A 30 112.93 -15.76 24.19
CA THR A 30 114.11 -14.93 23.91
C THR A 30 114.80 -14.52 25.20
N SER A 31 114.03 -14.08 26.20
CA SER A 31 114.58 -13.71 27.52
C SER A 31 115.23 -14.90 28.25
N LEU A 32 114.68 -16.11 28.09
CA LEU A 32 115.20 -17.35 28.67
C LEU A 32 116.58 -17.71 28.09
N SER A 33 116.78 -17.49 26.78
CA SER A 33 118.05 -17.74 26.10
C SER A 33 119.18 -16.79 26.52
N SER A 34 118.85 -15.67 27.16
CA SER A 34 119.82 -14.64 27.59
C SER A 34 120.31 -14.76 29.03
N ARG A 35 119.74 -15.68 29.83
CA ARG A 35 120.07 -15.88 31.26
C ARG A 35 121.12 -16.98 31.46
N SER A 36 121.87 -16.94 32.58
CA SER A 36 122.93 -17.91 32.88
C SER A 36 122.37 -19.25 33.38
N LEU A 37 123.05 -20.36 33.05
CA LEU A 37 122.57 -21.73 33.32
C LEU A 37 122.25 -21.99 34.81
N ALA A 38 123.04 -21.42 35.73
CA ALA A 38 122.82 -21.54 37.17
C ALA A 38 121.54 -20.80 37.64
N SER A 39 121.13 -19.73 36.96
CA SER A 39 119.89 -19.00 37.23
C SER A 39 118.67 -19.73 36.64
N LEU A 40 118.80 -20.35 35.46
CA LEU A 40 117.74 -21.18 34.87
C LEU A 40 117.44 -22.43 35.70
N ALA A 41 118.45 -23.10 36.26
CA ALA A 41 118.25 -24.36 36.98
C ALA A 41 117.54 -24.17 38.32
N THR A 42 117.84 -23.06 39.04
CA THR A 42 117.41 -22.91 40.43
C THR A 42 116.40 -21.77 40.63
N SER A 43 116.57 -20.63 39.94
CA SER A 43 115.78 -19.42 40.19
C SER A 43 114.57 -19.29 39.26
N GLU A 44 114.68 -19.68 38.00
CA GLU A 44 113.58 -19.58 37.03
C GLU A 44 112.38 -20.48 37.36
N PRO A 45 112.53 -21.79 37.64
CA PRO A 45 111.39 -22.63 38.02
C PRO A 45 110.75 -22.18 39.34
N GLN A 46 111.55 -21.65 40.28
CA GLN A 46 111.01 -21.03 41.49
C GLN A 46 110.24 -19.73 41.19
N ALA A 47 110.74 -18.88 40.29
CA ALA A 47 110.04 -17.66 39.87
C ALA A 47 108.76 -17.98 39.07
N LEU A 48 108.80 -18.96 38.16
CA LEU A 48 107.63 -19.45 37.42
C LEU A 48 106.57 -20.02 38.34
N SER A 49 106.96 -20.92 39.26
CA SER A 49 106.02 -21.48 40.24
C SER A 49 105.45 -20.41 41.17
N GLN A 50 106.25 -19.44 41.63
CA GLN A 50 105.76 -18.31 42.40
C GLN A 50 104.81 -17.43 41.57
N SER A 51 105.12 -17.14 40.31
CA SER A 51 104.27 -16.34 39.44
C SER A 51 102.97 -17.06 39.08
N SER A 52 103.00 -18.38 38.86
CA SER A 52 101.82 -19.18 38.59
C SER A 52 100.94 -19.30 39.83
N HIS A 53 101.52 -19.51 41.01
CA HIS A 53 100.79 -19.48 42.27
C HIS A 53 100.21 -18.08 42.53
N ALA A 54 100.95 -17.01 42.30
CA ALA A 54 100.46 -15.64 42.44
C ALA A 54 99.32 -15.35 41.45
N LEU A 55 99.45 -15.77 40.20
CA LEU A 55 98.41 -15.64 39.18
C LEU A 55 97.18 -16.48 39.51
N LEU A 56 97.34 -17.71 39.98
CA LEU A 56 96.24 -18.55 40.43
C LEU A 56 95.51 -17.93 41.62
N LEU A 57 96.23 -17.38 42.60
CA LEU A 57 95.62 -16.65 43.70
C LEU A 57 94.93 -15.37 43.22
N SER A 58 95.51 -14.65 42.25
CA SER A 58 94.90 -13.47 41.63
C SER A 58 93.63 -13.84 40.87
N LEU A 59 93.63 -14.92 40.09
CA LEU A 59 92.48 -15.44 39.35
C LEU A 59 91.42 -15.98 40.30
N GLN A 60 91.83 -16.66 41.38
CA GLN A 60 90.90 -17.14 42.39
C GLN A 60 90.26 -15.98 43.15
N SER A 61 91.02 -14.94 43.48
CA SER A 61 90.49 -13.72 44.12
C SER A 61 89.60 -12.93 43.17
N LEU A 62 89.97 -12.79 41.89
CA LEU A 62 89.16 -12.15 40.85
C LEU A 62 87.88 -12.94 40.61
N SER A 63 87.97 -14.26 40.47
CA SER A 63 86.82 -15.16 40.36
C SER A 63 85.93 -15.06 41.60
N LYS A 64 86.46 -15.15 42.81
CA LYS A 64 85.64 -14.94 44.03
C LYS A 64 84.94 -13.58 44.04
N LYS A 65 85.67 -12.50 43.70
CA LYS A 65 85.15 -11.12 43.70
C LYS A 65 84.14 -10.86 42.58
N SER A 66 84.31 -11.46 41.40
CA SER A 66 83.60 -11.09 40.17
C SER A 66 83.00 -12.26 39.38
N HIS A 67 82.91 -13.47 39.95
CA HIS A 67 82.36 -14.65 39.26
C HIS A 67 80.98 -14.38 38.68
N LYS A 68 80.12 -13.63 39.39
CA LYS A 68 78.80 -13.25 38.90
C LYS A 68 78.90 -12.44 37.60
N GLN A 69 79.78 -11.44 37.53
CA GLN A 69 79.97 -10.64 36.32
C GLN A 69 80.54 -11.46 35.15
N ILE A 70 81.43 -12.42 35.44
CA ILE A 70 81.99 -13.32 34.42
C ILE A 70 80.91 -14.27 33.89
N ILE A 71 80.09 -14.86 34.76
CA ILE A 71 78.97 -15.73 34.38
C ILE A 71 77.92 -14.93 33.60
N ASP A 72 77.57 -13.73 34.08
CA ASP A 72 76.63 -12.84 33.40
C ASP A 72 77.18 -12.46 32.01
N SER A 73 78.47 -12.14 31.88
CA SER A 73 79.10 -11.83 30.59
C SER A 73 79.05 -13.02 29.63
N ALA A 74 79.40 -14.23 30.09
CA ALA A 74 79.33 -15.45 29.28
C ALA A 74 77.88 -15.78 28.87
N ALA A 75 76.92 -15.62 29.77
CA ALA A 75 75.49 -15.82 29.49
C ALA A 75 74.95 -14.78 28.51
N HIS A 76 75.31 -13.50 28.64
CA HIS A 76 74.97 -12.46 27.68
C HIS A 76 75.59 -12.76 26.31
N HIS A 77 76.84 -13.23 26.25
CA HIS A 77 77.48 -13.60 24.99
C HIS A 77 76.76 -14.78 24.32
N ALA A 78 76.40 -15.83 25.08
CA ALA A 78 75.63 -16.96 24.58
C ALA A 78 74.20 -16.56 24.14
N THR A 79 73.60 -15.58 24.81
CA THR A 79 72.30 -15.01 24.40
C THR A 79 72.44 -14.16 23.14
N LEU A 80 73.53 -13.42 23.01
CA LEU A 80 73.80 -12.56 21.86
C LEU A 80 74.04 -13.38 20.58
N THR A 81 74.70 -14.54 20.69
CA THR A 81 74.90 -15.44 19.54
C THR A 81 73.61 -16.06 19.00
N THR A 82 72.53 -16.09 19.78
CA THR A 82 71.21 -16.60 19.34
C THR A 82 70.23 -15.50 18.95
N THR A 83 70.25 -14.38 19.67
CA THR A 83 69.36 -13.23 19.41
C THR A 83 69.74 -12.47 18.14
N LEU A 84 71.03 -12.35 17.80
CA LEU A 84 71.45 -11.69 16.55
C LEU A 84 70.94 -12.42 15.29
N PRO A 85 71.08 -13.76 15.16
CA PRO A 85 70.48 -14.49 14.03
C PRO A 85 68.95 -14.40 14.01
N ALA A 86 68.28 -14.46 15.17
CA ALA A 86 66.83 -14.34 15.25
C ALA A 86 66.35 -12.94 14.80
N LEU A 87 67.06 -11.88 15.20
CA LEU A 87 66.82 -10.52 14.74
C LEU A 87 67.10 -10.38 13.24
N ALA A 88 68.18 -10.99 12.74
CA ALA A 88 68.49 -11.00 11.31
C ALA A 88 67.41 -11.72 10.49
N ALA A 89 66.87 -12.83 10.99
CA ALA A 89 65.77 -13.55 10.36
C ALA A 89 64.48 -12.72 10.37
N SER A 90 64.10 -12.12 11.50
CA SER A 90 62.89 -11.29 11.62
C SER A 90 62.99 -10.01 10.76
N THR A 91 64.16 -9.38 10.69
CA THR A 91 64.39 -8.23 9.82
C THR A 91 64.38 -8.61 8.35
N ALA A 92 64.89 -9.79 7.97
CA ALA A 92 64.77 -10.32 6.61
C ALA A 92 63.31 -10.62 6.24
N GLU A 93 62.53 -11.21 7.16
CA GLU A 93 61.11 -11.46 6.96
C GLU A 93 60.33 -10.15 6.78
N LEU A 94 60.58 -9.16 7.64
CA LEU A 94 59.96 -7.84 7.54
C LEU A 94 60.32 -7.14 6.22
N ARG A 95 61.59 -7.21 5.82
CA ARG A 95 62.06 -6.68 4.52
C ARG A 95 61.34 -7.32 3.34
N ASN A 96 60.99 -8.61 3.44
CA ASN A 96 60.31 -9.33 2.38
C ASN A 96 58.78 -9.16 2.40
N SER A 97 58.18 -8.85 3.55
CA SER A 97 56.72 -8.69 3.70
C SER A 97 56.25 -7.28 3.37
N ILE A 98 57.03 -6.24 3.68
CA ILE A 98 56.68 -4.84 3.41
C ILE A 98 56.36 -4.58 1.93
N PRO A 99 57.16 -5.04 0.93
CA PRO A 99 56.84 -4.79 -0.47
C PRO A 99 55.56 -5.49 -0.94
N LYS A 100 55.23 -6.66 -0.36
CA LYS A 100 53.98 -7.37 -0.67
C LYS A 100 52.77 -6.60 -0.15
N LEU A 101 52.88 -6.06 1.07
CA LEU A 101 51.84 -5.22 1.65
C LEU A 101 51.65 -3.92 0.85
N ASP A 102 52.75 -3.27 0.46
CA ASP A 102 52.71 -2.06 -0.35
C ASP A 102 52.08 -2.32 -1.72
N GLY A 103 52.46 -3.43 -2.38
CA GLY A 103 51.84 -3.86 -3.64
C GLY A 103 50.33 -4.09 -3.52
N GLU A 104 49.86 -4.74 -2.46
CA GLU A 104 48.43 -4.93 -2.19
C GLU A 104 47.72 -3.61 -1.84
N ALA A 105 48.38 -2.69 -1.13
CA ALA A 105 47.83 -1.36 -0.82
C ALA A 105 47.68 -0.50 -2.08
N VAL A 106 48.67 -0.53 -2.98
CA VAL A 106 48.60 0.14 -4.29
C VAL A 106 47.52 -0.51 -5.16
N ARG A 107 47.41 -1.84 -5.15
CA ARG A 107 46.34 -2.54 -5.88
C ARG A 107 44.97 -2.14 -5.33
N PHE A 108 44.80 -2.08 -4.01
CA PHE A 108 43.55 -1.64 -3.38
C PHE A 108 43.22 -0.19 -3.75
N SER A 109 44.18 0.74 -3.64
CA SER A 109 43.94 2.15 -3.91
C SER A 109 43.61 2.44 -5.38
N THR A 110 44.25 1.73 -6.31
CA THR A 110 43.97 1.84 -7.76
C THR A 110 42.63 1.19 -8.13
N THR A 111 42.36 -0.01 -7.60
CA THR A 111 41.12 -0.77 -7.89
C THR A 111 39.88 -0.06 -7.33
N TYR A 112 39.98 0.53 -6.14
CA TYR A 112 38.85 1.16 -5.44
C TYR A 112 38.92 2.70 -5.43
N ASN A 113 39.63 3.30 -6.39
CA ASN A 113 39.66 4.75 -6.54
C ASN A 113 38.27 5.30 -6.90
N LYS A 114 38.00 6.55 -6.52
CA LYS A 114 36.76 7.27 -6.85
C LYS A 114 36.62 7.54 -8.36
N SER A 115 37.75 7.60 -9.08
CA SER A 115 37.81 7.86 -10.52
C SER A 115 37.72 6.61 -11.39
N SER A 116 37.98 5.41 -10.86
CA SER A 116 37.86 4.16 -11.62
C SER A 116 36.42 3.64 -11.57
N GLU A 117 35.86 3.31 -12.73
CA GLU A 117 34.55 2.64 -12.82
C GLU A 117 34.71 1.18 -12.38
N ASN A 118 34.47 0.93 -11.09
CA ASN A 118 34.47 -0.41 -10.52
C ASN A 118 33.04 -0.84 -10.17
N ASP A 119 32.60 -1.97 -10.73
CA ASP A 119 31.28 -2.55 -10.50
C ASP A 119 31.02 -2.82 -9.01
N VAL A 120 32.04 -3.19 -8.24
CA VAL A 120 31.91 -3.45 -6.80
C VAL A 120 31.59 -2.15 -6.05
N LEU A 121 32.26 -1.05 -6.40
CA LEU A 121 31.95 0.27 -5.82
C LEU A 121 30.58 0.77 -6.26
N ALA A 122 30.19 0.55 -7.52
CA ALA A 122 28.87 0.92 -8.02
C ALA A 122 27.77 0.14 -7.28
N ARG A 123 27.94 -1.17 -7.09
CA ARG A 123 27.03 -2.01 -6.28
C ARG A 123 26.98 -1.55 -4.83
N ARG A 124 28.13 -1.27 -4.20
CA ARG A 124 28.18 -0.77 -2.81
C ARG A 124 27.49 0.59 -2.68
N LYS A 125 27.71 1.52 -3.61
CA LYS A 125 27.00 2.82 -3.64
C LYS A 125 25.49 2.62 -3.77
N LYS A 126 25.03 1.76 -4.68
CA LYS A 126 23.60 1.42 -4.83
C LYS A 126 23.02 0.79 -3.55
N ALA A 127 23.72 -0.15 -2.93
CA ALA A 127 23.30 -0.78 -1.67
C ALA A 127 23.22 0.21 -0.50
N LEU A 128 24.18 1.13 -0.38
CA LEU A 128 24.15 2.20 0.63
C LEU A 128 23.00 3.18 0.39
N LEU A 129 22.73 3.53 -0.87
CA LEU A 129 21.58 4.36 -1.23
C LEU A 129 20.26 3.66 -0.89
N LEU A 130 20.15 2.36 -1.14
CA LEU A 130 18.97 1.57 -0.77
C LEU A 130 18.82 1.52 0.76
N SER A 131 19.88 1.15 1.48
CA SER A 131 19.88 1.07 2.95
C SER A 131 19.45 2.37 3.61
N ARG A 132 19.88 3.53 3.08
CA ARG A 132 19.49 4.84 3.60
C ARG A 132 18.01 5.18 3.36
N ASN A 133 17.40 4.64 2.31
CA ASN A 133 16.03 4.98 1.90
C ASN A 133 15.04 3.82 2.11
N VAL A 134 15.45 2.73 2.76
CA VAL A 134 14.64 1.51 2.87
C VAL A 134 13.32 1.77 3.60
N GLU A 135 13.34 2.53 4.69
CA GLU A 135 12.14 2.86 5.48
C GLU A 135 11.12 3.61 4.62
N ARG A 136 11.55 4.63 3.87
CA ARG A 136 10.68 5.40 2.96
C ARG A 136 10.09 4.54 1.85
N LEU A 137 10.85 3.55 1.37
CA LEU A 137 10.36 2.61 0.36
C LEU A 137 9.33 1.65 0.94
N VAL A 138 9.52 1.21 2.19
CA VAL A 138 8.53 0.40 2.91
C VAL A 138 7.25 1.20 3.10
N ASP A 139 7.32 2.46 3.56
CA ASP A 139 6.13 3.31 3.71
C ASP A 139 5.35 3.43 2.38
N VAL A 140 6.06 3.59 1.26
CA VAL A 140 5.46 3.66 -0.09
C VAL A 140 4.83 2.33 -0.50
N LEU A 141 5.44 1.21 -0.13
CA LEU A 141 4.92 -0.14 -0.38
C LEU A 141 3.71 -0.49 0.50
N GLU A 142 3.56 0.16 1.65
CA GLU A 142 2.41 -0.01 2.55
C GLU A 142 1.18 0.81 2.12
N LEU A 143 1.33 1.79 1.23
CA LEU A 143 0.19 2.63 0.81
C LEU A 143 -1.01 1.83 0.27
N PRO A 144 -0.86 0.81 -0.58
CA PRO A 144 -2.00 0.02 -1.06
C PRO A 144 -2.67 -0.81 0.04
N THR A 145 -1.89 -1.37 0.97
CA THR A 145 -2.46 -2.17 2.08
C THR A 145 -3.20 -1.27 3.08
N LEU A 146 -2.66 -0.08 3.37
CA LEU A 146 -3.33 0.95 4.16
C LEU A 146 -4.63 1.41 3.49
N LEU A 147 -4.60 1.63 2.17
CA LEU A 147 -5.78 1.99 1.38
C LEU A 147 -6.86 0.90 1.48
N SER A 148 -6.50 -0.36 1.23
CA SER A 148 -7.43 -1.49 1.35
C SER A 148 -8.03 -1.58 2.75
N THR A 149 -7.18 -1.42 3.78
CA THR A 149 -7.62 -1.48 5.18
C THR A 149 -8.61 -0.36 5.50
N ALA A 150 -8.35 0.88 5.06
CA ALA A 150 -9.25 2.02 5.27
C ALA A 150 -10.64 1.83 4.61
N ILE A 151 -10.72 1.03 3.54
CA ILE A 151 -11.95 0.72 2.81
C ILE A 151 -12.71 -0.46 3.43
N SER A 152 -12.01 -1.48 3.93
CA SER A 152 -12.62 -2.73 4.38
C SER A 152 -12.88 -2.81 5.88
N THR A 153 -12.09 -2.14 6.71
CA THR A 153 -12.19 -2.23 8.17
C THR A 153 -13.20 -1.22 8.73
N ALA A 154 -14.03 -1.68 9.67
CA ALA A 154 -15.00 -0.83 10.34
C ALA A 154 -14.35 -0.13 11.55
N PRO A 155 -14.55 1.18 11.77
CA PRO A 155 -15.38 2.11 10.98
C PRO A 155 -14.73 2.53 9.66
N VAL A 156 -15.50 2.49 8.58
CA VAL A 156 -14.99 2.77 7.23
C VAL A 156 -14.66 4.26 7.08
N ASN A 157 -13.40 4.57 6.75
CA ASN A 157 -12.91 5.93 6.59
C ASN A 157 -12.63 6.24 5.10
N TYR A 158 -13.69 6.60 4.38
CA TYR A 158 -13.59 6.93 2.96
C TYR A 158 -12.77 8.19 2.66
N SER A 159 -12.67 9.14 3.61
CA SER A 159 -11.86 10.34 3.42
C SER A 159 -10.37 10.03 3.37
N SER A 160 -9.85 9.25 4.34
CA SER A 160 -8.44 8.88 4.35
C SER A 160 -8.07 7.99 3.16
N ALA A 161 -8.97 7.08 2.76
CA ALA A 161 -8.78 6.27 1.56
C ALA A 161 -8.61 7.13 0.29
N LEU A 162 -9.43 8.18 0.14
CA LEU A 162 -9.32 9.10 -0.99
C LEU A 162 -8.04 9.94 -0.95
N ASP A 163 -7.61 10.37 0.22
CA ASP A 163 -6.36 11.11 0.38
C ASP A 163 -5.14 10.24 0.05
N LEU A 164 -5.14 8.96 0.50
CA LEU A 164 -4.11 7.97 0.14
C LEU A 164 -4.08 7.70 -1.36
N ASN A 165 -5.22 7.47 -1.99
CA ASN A 165 -5.30 7.29 -3.44
C ASN A 165 -4.83 8.54 -4.21
N GLY A 166 -5.17 9.73 -3.72
CA GLY A 166 -4.67 11.00 -4.26
C GLY A 166 -3.14 11.11 -4.17
N HIS A 167 -2.56 10.67 -3.06
CA HIS A 167 -1.10 10.61 -2.90
C HIS A 167 -0.45 9.60 -3.86
N ILE A 168 -1.00 8.39 -3.98
CA ILE A 168 -0.51 7.34 -4.90
C ILE A 168 -0.55 7.83 -6.36
N ARG A 169 -1.64 8.46 -6.78
CA ARG A 169 -1.77 9.04 -8.15
C ARG A 169 -0.75 10.13 -8.41
N ARG A 170 -0.49 11.00 -7.42
CA ARG A 170 0.55 12.03 -7.51
C ARG A 170 1.95 11.41 -7.55
N LEU A 171 2.20 10.34 -6.81
CA LEU A 171 3.46 9.60 -6.86
C LEU A 171 3.69 8.98 -8.23
N HIS A 172 2.64 8.40 -8.84
CA HIS A 172 2.70 7.84 -10.18
C HIS A 172 2.97 8.91 -11.26
N SER A 173 2.37 10.09 -11.14
CA SER A 173 2.64 11.20 -12.07
C SER A 173 4.07 11.75 -11.95
N LEU A 174 4.65 11.74 -10.75
CA LEU A 174 6.05 12.16 -10.53
C LEU A 174 7.06 11.13 -11.04
N TYR A 175 6.76 9.83 -10.94
CA TYR A 175 7.67 8.74 -11.29
C TYR A 175 7.08 7.70 -12.25
N PRO A 176 6.64 8.09 -13.46
CA PRO A 176 5.93 7.21 -14.38
C PRO A 176 6.81 6.08 -14.95
N LYS A 177 8.13 6.24 -14.97
CA LYS A 177 9.08 5.23 -15.47
C LYS A 177 9.36 4.11 -14.45
N SER A 178 8.90 4.24 -13.21
CA SER A 178 9.17 3.26 -12.16
C SER A 178 8.15 2.11 -12.22
N PRO A 179 8.59 0.85 -12.40
CA PRO A 179 7.68 -0.30 -12.40
C PRO A 179 7.05 -0.51 -11.02
N LEU A 180 7.77 -0.19 -9.94
CA LEU A 180 7.26 -0.29 -8.57
C LEU A 180 6.06 0.63 -8.35
N VAL A 181 6.19 1.91 -8.72
CA VAL A 181 5.13 2.90 -8.54
C VAL A 181 3.93 2.58 -9.44
N THR A 182 4.19 2.05 -10.63
CA THR A 182 3.12 1.54 -11.51
C THR A 182 2.36 0.39 -10.85
N SER A 183 3.05 -0.59 -10.25
CA SER A 183 2.42 -1.69 -9.51
C SER A 183 1.62 -1.21 -8.29
N ILE A 184 2.10 -0.20 -7.56
CA ILE A 184 1.39 0.40 -6.43
C ILE A 184 0.11 1.09 -6.92
N SER A 185 0.18 1.82 -8.03
CA SER A 185 -0.99 2.48 -8.63
C SER A 185 -2.03 1.45 -9.08
N THR A 186 -1.64 0.34 -9.71
CA THR A 186 -2.60 -0.69 -10.14
C THR A 186 -3.30 -1.36 -8.97
N GLN A 187 -2.57 -1.67 -7.88
CA GLN A 187 -3.18 -2.21 -6.66
C GLN A 187 -4.12 -1.21 -5.98
N ALA A 188 -3.76 0.08 -6.02
CA ALA A 188 -4.64 1.13 -5.52
C ALA A 188 -5.93 1.21 -6.35
N ASP A 189 -5.84 1.15 -7.68
CA ASP A 189 -7.01 1.17 -8.55
C ASP A 189 -7.94 -0.04 -8.31
N GLU A 190 -7.40 -1.23 -8.05
CA GLU A 190 -8.18 -2.40 -7.64
C GLU A 190 -8.92 -2.16 -6.32
N SER A 191 -8.24 -1.59 -5.31
CA SER A 191 -8.84 -1.22 -4.03
C SER A 191 -9.94 -0.15 -4.21
N MET A 192 -9.72 0.82 -5.09
CA MET A 192 -10.71 1.86 -5.41
C MET A 192 -11.93 1.29 -6.13
N ARG A 193 -11.79 0.24 -6.95
CA ARG A 193 -12.95 -0.49 -7.52
C ARG A 193 -13.78 -1.18 -6.43
N LEU A 194 -13.14 -1.76 -5.41
CA LEU A 194 -13.85 -2.31 -4.25
C LEU A 194 -14.59 -1.22 -3.47
N MET A 195 -13.96 -0.05 -3.26
CA MET A 195 -14.63 1.11 -2.65
C MET A 195 -15.84 1.56 -3.47
N ALA A 196 -15.73 1.64 -4.80
CA ALA A 196 -16.86 1.97 -5.67
C ALA A 196 -18.00 0.95 -5.53
N ALA A 197 -17.70 -0.35 -5.52
CA ALA A 197 -18.69 -1.41 -5.32
C ALA A 197 -19.39 -1.28 -3.96
N ASN A 198 -18.65 -1.01 -2.88
CA ASN A 198 -19.21 -0.80 -1.53
C ASN A 198 -20.12 0.44 -1.47
N LEU A 199 -19.74 1.53 -2.13
CA LEU A 199 -20.57 2.74 -2.22
C LEU A 199 -21.85 2.49 -3.02
N ILE A 200 -21.76 1.74 -4.13
CA ILE A 200 -22.94 1.32 -4.93
C ILE A 200 -23.86 0.43 -4.09
N LEU A 201 -23.31 -0.51 -3.33
CA LEU A 201 -24.09 -1.35 -2.43
C LEU A 201 -24.77 -0.52 -1.33
N SER A 202 -24.08 0.48 -0.78
CA SER A 202 -24.66 1.43 0.17
C SER A 202 -25.82 2.23 -0.44
N LEU A 203 -25.74 2.58 -1.73
CA LEU A 203 -26.88 3.17 -2.44
C LEU A 203 -28.05 2.19 -2.57
N LYS A 204 -27.84 0.88 -2.65
CA LYS A 204 -28.94 -0.09 -2.70
C LYS A 204 -29.64 -0.34 -1.36
N SER A 205 -29.17 0.26 -0.26
CA SER A 205 -29.79 0.10 1.06
C SER A 205 -31.22 0.67 1.09
N PRO A 206 -32.22 -0.07 1.64
CA PRO A 206 -33.62 0.36 1.69
C PRO A 206 -33.86 1.52 2.68
N SER A 207 -33.02 1.68 3.71
CA SER A 207 -33.17 2.72 4.73
C SER A 207 -32.32 3.96 4.47
N LEU A 208 -31.97 4.24 3.21
CA LEU A 208 -31.05 5.33 2.90
C LEU A 208 -31.69 6.72 3.12
N LYS A 209 -31.02 7.52 3.95
CA LYS A 209 -31.38 8.92 4.21
C LYS A 209 -30.68 9.88 3.26
N LEU A 210 -31.27 11.05 3.01
CA LEU A 210 -30.72 12.11 2.16
C LEU A 210 -29.27 12.49 2.50
N ALA A 211 -28.95 12.69 3.78
CA ALA A 211 -27.59 13.04 4.19
C ALA A 211 -26.57 11.93 3.95
N ALA A 212 -27.00 10.66 3.97
CA ALA A 212 -26.14 9.53 3.65
C ALA A 212 -25.95 9.41 2.12
N SER A 213 -27.02 9.57 1.34
CA SER A 213 -26.97 9.54 -0.14
C SER A 213 -26.12 10.67 -0.73
N LEU A 214 -26.22 11.89 -0.18
CA LEU A 214 -25.38 13.02 -0.59
C LEU A 214 -23.89 12.71 -0.38
N ARG A 215 -23.54 12.14 0.78
CA ARG A 215 -22.15 11.75 1.08
C ARG A 215 -21.67 10.63 0.17
N THR A 216 -22.45 9.56 -0.04
CA THR A 216 -22.04 8.44 -0.89
C THR A 216 -21.86 8.86 -2.35
N VAL A 217 -22.76 9.70 -2.88
CA VAL A 217 -22.60 10.27 -4.24
C VAL A 217 -21.40 11.21 -4.29
N SER A 218 -21.16 12.02 -3.26
CA SER A 218 -19.96 12.87 -3.18
C SER A 218 -18.66 12.06 -3.19
N TRP A 219 -18.64 10.89 -2.54
CA TRP A 219 -17.47 9.99 -2.61
C TRP A 219 -17.35 9.34 -3.99
N LEU A 220 -18.45 8.86 -4.58
CA LEU A 220 -18.46 8.30 -5.93
C LEU A 220 -17.90 9.27 -6.98
N ARG A 221 -18.23 10.57 -6.88
CA ARG A 221 -17.65 11.62 -7.76
C ARG A 221 -16.11 11.62 -7.76
N ARG A 222 -15.50 11.37 -6.59
CA ARG A 222 -14.04 11.39 -6.40
C ARG A 222 -13.38 10.06 -6.73
N VAL A 223 -14.06 8.95 -6.53
CA VAL A 223 -13.56 7.59 -6.86
C VAL A 223 -13.59 7.36 -8.36
N LEU A 224 -14.57 7.95 -9.06
CA LEU A 224 -14.85 7.70 -10.47
C LEU A 224 -14.76 9.00 -11.29
N PRO A 225 -13.59 9.68 -11.34
CA PRO A 225 -13.42 10.94 -12.05
C PRO A 225 -13.52 10.78 -13.59
N ASP A 226 -13.17 9.60 -14.10
CA ASP A 226 -13.08 9.31 -15.53
C ASP A 226 -14.36 8.65 -16.11
N LEU A 227 -15.47 8.64 -15.35
CA LEU A 227 -16.75 8.17 -15.87
C LEU A 227 -17.33 9.17 -16.87
N GLU A 228 -16.93 9.01 -18.12
CA GLU A 228 -17.51 9.70 -19.27
C GLU A 228 -18.65 8.88 -19.86
N ALA A 229 -19.72 9.56 -20.28
CA ALA A 229 -20.71 8.94 -21.16
C ALA A 229 -20.05 8.74 -22.55
N PRO A 230 -20.29 7.60 -23.24
CA PRO A 230 -19.77 7.39 -24.58
C PRO A 230 -20.24 8.54 -25.50
N GLY A 231 -19.30 9.29 -26.09
CA GLY A 231 -19.57 10.43 -26.98
C GLY A 231 -19.06 11.81 -26.50
N SER A 232 -18.68 11.96 -25.22
CA SER A 232 -18.32 13.26 -24.63
C SER A 232 -16.83 13.65 -24.70
N GLY A 233 -16.26 13.78 -25.90
CA GLY A 233 -14.84 14.14 -26.10
C GLY A 233 -14.42 15.58 -25.76
N VAL A 234 -15.30 16.41 -25.17
CA VAL A 234 -15.05 17.85 -24.94
C VAL A 234 -14.85 18.16 -23.46
N PRO A 235 -13.72 18.77 -23.04
CA PRO A 235 -13.34 18.94 -21.64
C PRO A 235 -14.32 19.79 -20.80
N HIS A 236 -15.08 20.71 -21.41
CA HIS A 236 -16.11 21.50 -20.71
C HIS A 236 -17.42 20.74 -20.44
N LYS A 237 -17.66 19.60 -21.10
CA LYS A 237 -18.86 18.77 -20.88
C LYS A 237 -18.62 17.61 -19.90
N ARG A 238 -17.39 17.40 -19.44
CA ARG A 238 -17.00 16.26 -18.57
C ARG A 238 -17.75 16.23 -17.24
N HIS A 239 -17.91 17.38 -16.60
CA HIS A 239 -18.62 17.46 -15.32
C HIS A 239 -20.13 17.17 -15.51
N GLU A 240 -20.73 17.67 -16.59
CA GLU A 240 -22.13 17.38 -16.90
C GLU A 240 -22.37 15.92 -17.31
N SER A 241 -21.44 15.32 -18.07
CA SER A 241 -21.52 13.89 -18.43
C SER A 241 -21.37 13.00 -17.20
N GLN A 242 -20.45 13.33 -16.29
CA GLN A 242 -20.24 12.59 -15.06
C GLN A 242 -21.48 12.67 -14.15
N GLU A 243 -22.06 13.86 -13.96
CA GLU A 243 -23.30 14.03 -13.18
C GLU A 243 -24.48 13.27 -13.80
N ARG A 244 -24.58 13.21 -15.14
CA ARG A 244 -25.59 12.40 -15.83
C ARG A 244 -25.41 10.91 -15.57
N VAL A 245 -24.18 10.38 -15.67
CA VAL A 245 -23.88 8.96 -15.41
C VAL A 245 -24.13 8.60 -13.95
N LEU A 246 -23.68 9.44 -13.01
CA LEU A 246 -23.92 9.25 -11.58
C LEU A 246 -25.43 9.32 -11.24
N GLY A 247 -26.15 10.22 -11.89
CA GLY A 247 -27.60 10.31 -11.79
C GLY A 247 -28.30 9.03 -12.26
N ALA A 248 -27.94 8.53 -13.44
CA ALA A 248 -28.47 7.28 -13.96
C ALA A 248 -28.14 6.10 -13.03
N LEU A 249 -26.90 6.00 -12.54
CA LEU A 249 -26.47 4.98 -11.59
C LEU A 249 -27.29 5.04 -10.30
N PHE A 250 -27.54 6.24 -9.77
CA PHE A 250 -28.38 6.42 -8.59
C PHE A 250 -29.80 5.89 -8.83
N LEU A 251 -30.42 6.24 -9.97
CA LEU A 251 -31.76 5.79 -10.32
C LEU A 251 -31.83 4.27 -10.50
N VAL A 252 -30.86 3.67 -11.19
CA VAL A 252 -30.80 2.21 -11.38
C VAL A 252 -30.64 1.48 -10.04
N CYS A 253 -29.75 1.96 -9.16
CA CYS A 253 -29.57 1.36 -7.83
C CYS A 253 -30.85 1.46 -7.00
N ARG A 254 -31.54 2.61 -7.06
CA ARG A 254 -32.80 2.84 -6.36
C ARG A 254 -33.95 2.01 -6.93
N LEU A 255 -34.01 1.87 -8.25
CA LEU A 255 -34.98 1.03 -8.93
C LEU A 255 -34.80 -0.44 -8.53
N ALA A 256 -33.55 -0.92 -8.50
CA ALA A 256 -33.25 -2.26 -8.04
C ALA A 256 -33.75 -2.48 -6.60
N THR A 257 -33.55 -1.53 -5.70
CA THR A 257 -34.09 -1.61 -4.33
C THR A 257 -35.63 -1.62 -4.32
N LEU A 258 -36.28 -0.80 -5.16
CA LEU A 258 -37.74 -0.83 -5.31
C LEU A 258 -38.22 -2.21 -5.78
N MET A 259 -37.59 -2.75 -6.83
CA MET A 259 -37.93 -4.07 -7.35
C MET A 259 -37.76 -5.16 -6.30
N THR A 260 -36.66 -5.18 -5.54
CA THR A 260 -36.49 -6.17 -4.46
C THR A 260 -37.53 -6.02 -3.34
N MET A 261 -37.97 -4.80 -3.03
CA MET A 261 -39.07 -4.59 -2.07
C MET A 261 -40.43 -5.05 -2.62
N LEU A 262 -40.67 -4.91 -3.92
CA LEU A 262 -41.88 -5.40 -4.56
C LEU A 262 -41.86 -6.93 -4.73
N GLU A 263 -40.70 -7.52 -5.00
CA GLU A 263 -40.48 -8.98 -5.01
C GLU A 263 -40.73 -9.60 -3.63
N ALA A 264 -40.46 -8.88 -2.53
CA ALA A 264 -40.82 -9.36 -1.20
C ALA A 264 -42.35 -9.53 -0.99
N LEU A 265 -43.19 -8.99 -1.88
CA LEU A 265 -44.64 -9.23 -1.91
C LEU A 265 -45.02 -10.50 -2.66
N GLU A 266 -44.07 -11.30 -3.14
CA GLU A 266 -44.30 -12.55 -3.86
C GLU A 266 -45.31 -13.49 -3.17
N PRO A 267 -45.28 -13.72 -1.84
CA PRO A 267 -46.29 -14.55 -1.17
C PRO A 267 -47.72 -14.01 -1.31
N LEU A 268 -47.89 -12.68 -1.31
CA LEU A 268 -49.20 -12.04 -1.53
C LEU A 268 -49.61 -12.07 -3.01
N ARG A 269 -48.63 -11.96 -3.91
CA ARG A 269 -48.82 -12.08 -5.35
C ARG A 269 -49.32 -13.48 -5.72
N ASP A 270 -48.72 -14.53 -5.16
CA ASP A 270 -49.11 -15.91 -5.40
C ASP A 270 -50.56 -16.19 -4.96
N LEU A 271 -50.99 -15.62 -3.82
CA LEU A 271 -52.37 -15.70 -3.36
C LEU A 271 -53.34 -14.98 -4.31
N ALA A 272 -52.95 -13.81 -4.82
CA ALA A 272 -53.73 -13.08 -5.82
C ALA A 272 -53.81 -13.85 -7.15
N ASP A 273 -52.72 -14.50 -7.58
CA ASP A 273 -52.67 -15.30 -8.80
C ASP A 273 -53.55 -16.57 -8.68
N GLN A 274 -53.53 -17.23 -7.52
CA GLN A 274 -54.44 -18.35 -7.22
C GLN A 274 -55.90 -17.92 -7.25
N GLU A 275 -56.22 -16.75 -6.70
CA GLU A 275 -57.57 -16.18 -6.71
C GLU A 275 -58.03 -15.87 -8.14
N LYS A 276 -57.13 -15.31 -8.97
CA LYS A 276 -57.37 -15.03 -10.39
C LYS A 276 -57.58 -16.30 -11.23
N ILE A 277 -56.78 -17.35 -11.01
CA ILE A 277 -56.97 -18.65 -11.69
C ILE A 277 -58.32 -19.25 -11.30
N ARG A 278 -58.66 -19.21 -10.00
CA ARG A 278 -59.94 -19.70 -9.49
C ARG A 278 -61.12 -18.92 -10.09
N GLN A 279 -60.99 -17.61 -10.27
CA GLN A 279 -62.00 -16.78 -10.94
C GLN A 279 -62.20 -17.15 -12.41
N LYS A 280 -61.11 -17.45 -13.14
CA LYS A 280 -61.21 -17.90 -14.55
C LYS A 280 -61.83 -19.29 -14.67
N ALA A 281 -61.60 -20.17 -13.70
CA ALA A 281 -62.17 -21.52 -13.66
C ALA A 281 -63.64 -21.53 -13.19
N ALA A 282 -63.99 -20.67 -12.23
CA ALA A 282 -65.35 -20.49 -11.75
C ALA A 282 -66.10 -19.50 -12.66
N GLY A 283 -66.53 -19.96 -13.83
CA GLY A 283 -67.31 -19.14 -14.76
C GLY A 283 -68.57 -18.57 -14.11
N GLY A 284 -68.56 -17.27 -13.80
CA GLY A 284 -69.69 -16.35 -13.58
C GLY A 284 -70.77 -16.66 -12.54
N GLY A 285 -70.87 -17.88 -12.02
CA GLY A 285 -72.13 -18.40 -11.46
C GLY A 285 -72.26 -18.46 -9.94
N ASN A 286 -71.23 -18.09 -9.16
CA ASN A 286 -71.34 -18.12 -7.70
C ASN A 286 -70.96 -16.77 -7.10
N ALA A 287 -71.80 -16.29 -6.16
CA ALA A 287 -71.65 -15.05 -5.40
C ALA A 287 -70.46 -15.12 -4.41
N TRP A 288 -69.28 -15.45 -4.91
CA TRP A 288 -68.04 -15.35 -4.16
C TRP A 288 -67.63 -13.87 -4.12
N SER A 289 -67.45 -13.32 -2.92
CA SER A 289 -66.80 -12.02 -2.64
C SER A 289 -65.30 -12.04 -2.98
N GLY A 290 -65.00 -12.35 -4.24
CA GLY A 290 -63.66 -12.65 -4.73
C GLY A 290 -62.87 -11.36 -4.90
N GLY A 291 -61.57 -11.43 -4.64
CA GLY A 291 -60.63 -10.33 -4.78
C GLY A 291 -60.05 -9.82 -3.47
N GLN A 292 -60.35 -10.42 -2.31
CA GLN A 292 -59.82 -9.93 -1.02
C GLN A 292 -58.30 -10.10 -0.90
N GLN A 293 -57.74 -11.19 -1.44
CA GLN A 293 -56.28 -11.38 -1.43
C GLN A 293 -55.62 -10.48 -2.47
N THR A 294 -56.26 -10.34 -3.63
CA THR A 294 -55.82 -9.43 -4.68
C THR A 294 -55.84 -7.96 -4.22
N GLU A 295 -56.86 -7.55 -3.46
CA GLU A 295 -56.94 -6.22 -2.85
C GLU A 295 -55.81 -6.01 -1.84
N ARG A 296 -55.54 -6.99 -0.95
CA ARG A 296 -54.43 -6.90 0.02
C ARG A 296 -53.08 -6.75 -0.67
N TYR A 297 -52.86 -7.52 -1.73
CA TYR A 297 -51.66 -7.40 -2.56
C TYR A 297 -51.55 -6.01 -3.19
N LEU A 298 -52.59 -5.55 -3.89
CA LEU A 298 -52.59 -4.24 -4.57
C LEU A 298 -52.42 -3.08 -3.59
N LYS A 299 -53.09 -3.12 -2.43
CA LYS A 299 -52.96 -2.10 -1.39
C LYS A 299 -51.52 -1.98 -0.90
N ARG A 300 -50.87 -3.11 -0.62
CA ARG A 300 -49.47 -3.11 -0.16
C ARG A 300 -48.50 -2.73 -1.27
N TYR A 301 -48.76 -3.17 -2.50
CA TYR A 301 -47.99 -2.79 -3.68
C TYR A 301 -48.02 -1.27 -3.89
N ILE A 302 -49.21 -0.66 -3.91
CA ILE A 302 -49.40 0.79 -4.11
C ILE A 302 -48.75 1.59 -2.98
N GLU A 303 -48.85 1.11 -1.73
CA GLU A 303 -48.21 1.75 -0.58
C GLU A 303 -46.68 1.81 -0.74
N ILE A 304 -46.03 0.67 -0.99
CA ILE A 304 -44.57 0.58 -1.19
C ILE A 304 -44.16 1.38 -2.43
N PHE A 305 -44.86 1.19 -3.54
CA PHE A 305 -44.58 1.90 -4.79
C PHE A 305 -44.64 3.41 -4.59
N ARG A 306 -45.70 3.93 -3.96
CA ARG A 306 -45.89 5.37 -3.74
C ARG A 306 -44.80 5.96 -2.85
N GLU A 307 -44.52 5.32 -1.72
CA GLU A 307 -43.50 5.80 -0.78
C GLU A 307 -42.12 5.85 -1.45
N GLN A 308 -41.76 4.77 -2.13
CA GLN A 308 -40.43 4.60 -2.70
C GLN A 308 -40.25 5.44 -3.97
N SER A 309 -41.21 5.47 -4.88
CA SER A 309 -41.16 6.34 -6.08
C SER A 309 -41.01 7.81 -5.71
N PHE A 310 -41.78 8.30 -4.72
CA PHE A 310 -41.66 9.66 -4.23
C PHE A 310 -40.27 9.92 -3.60
N ALA A 311 -39.79 9.01 -2.75
CA ALA A 311 -38.49 9.15 -2.10
C ALA A 311 -37.35 9.18 -3.13
N ILE A 312 -37.38 8.30 -4.14
CA ILE A 312 -36.35 8.23 -5.19
C ILE A 312 -36.29 9.52 -5.98
N VAL A 313 -37.43 10.00 -6.51
CA VAL A 313 -37.48 11.21 -7.34
C VAL A 313 -37.13 12.45 -6.51
N SER A 314 -37.63 12.54 -5.27
CA SER A 314 -37.31 13.65 -4.36
C SER A 314 -35.82 13.70 -4.01
N MET A 315 -35.22 12.57 -3.63
CA MET A 315 -33.78 12.49 -3.36
C MET A 315 -32.96 12.80 -4.59
N PHE A 316 -33.34 12.29 -5.77
CA PHE A 316 -32.63 12.59 -7.01
C PHE A 316 -32.61 14.10 -7.29
N ARG A 317 -33.76 14.77 -7.20
CA ARG A 317 -33.86 16.22 -7.42
C ARG A 317 -33.00 17.02 -6.43
N SER A 318 -32.90 16.56 -5.19
CA SER A 318 -32.06 17.20 -4.18
C SER A 318 -30.56 16.96 -4.38
N ILE A 319 -30.15 15.81 -4.93
CA ILE A 319 -28.73 15.45 -5.13
C ILE A 319 -28.20 16.02 -6.46
N PHE A 320 -29.06 16.08 -7.49
CA PHE A 320 -28.72 16.43 -8.87
C PHE A 320 -29.56 17.61 -9.39
N PRO A 321 -29.46 18.82 -8.81
CA PRO A 321 -30.30 19.96 -9.20
C PRO A 321 -30.10 20.37 -10.67
N ALA A 322 -28.87 20.31 -11.19
CA ALA A 322 -28.56 20.68 -12.57
C ALA A 322 -29.15 19.71 -13.62
N ALA A 323 -29.50 18.48 -13.24
CA ALA A 323 -30.13 17.50 -14.14
C ALA A 323 -31.66 17.67 -14.22
N THR A 324 -32.24 18.57 -13.42
CA THR A 324 -33.70 18.74 -13.29
C THR A 324 -34.25 19.94 -14.04
N THR A 325 -33.39 20.88 -14.47
CA THR A 325 -33.80 22.06 -15.25
C THR A 325 -33.81 21.71 -16.74
N PRO A 326 -34.99 21.70 -17.39
CA PRO A 326 -35.04 21.61 -18.84
C PRO A 326 -34.64 22.98 -19.40
N GLY A 327 -33.36 23.13 -19.72
CA GLY A 327 -32.85 24.15 -20.63
C GLY A 327 -32.75 25.58 -20.12
N ASP A 328 -31.75 25.87 -19.27
CA ASP A 328 -31.29 27.25 -19.07
C ASP A 328 -29.75 27.42 -19.10
N SER A 329 -28.99 26.39 -19.49
CA SER A 329 -27.60 26.54 -19.93
C SER A 329 -27.49 26.85 -21.44
N GLY A 330 -28.50 27.53 -21.98
CA GLY A 330 -28.50 28.05 -23.34
C GLY A 330 -27.65 29.31 -23.44
N THR A 331 -26.34 29.15 -23.66
CA THR A 331 -25.65 30.18 -24.46
C THR A 331 -26.31 30.20 -25.84
N PRO A 332 -26.82 31.35 -26.32
CA PRO A 332 -27.45 31.43 -27.62
C PRO A 332 -26.35 31.30 -28.69
N GLY A 333 -26.10 30.07 -29.17
CA GLY A 333 -25.13 29.83 -30.23
C GLY A 333 -24.51 28.43 -30.31
N ALA A 334 -24.66 27.56 -29.29
CA ALA A 334 -24.11 26.21 -29.39
C ALA A 334 -25.07 25.29 -30.17
N HIS A 335 -24.69 24.93 -31.40
CA HIS A 335 -25.31 23.86 -32.17
C HIS A 335 -25.55 22.62 -31.27
N ARG A 336 -26.82 22.35 -30.94
CA ARG A 336 -27.25 21.10 -30.33
C ARG A 336 -27.13 20.03 -31.42
N ASP A 337 -26.14 19.16 -31.28
CA ASP A 337 -25.98 17.98 -32.13
C ASP A 337 -27.26 17.11 -32.01
N PRO A 338 -28.01 16.85 -33.09
CA PRO A 338 -29.29 16.14 -33.04
C PRO A 338 -29.18 14.67 -32.59
N LEU A 339 -27.95 14.14 -32.44
CA LEU A 339 -27.69 12.77 -31.97
C LEU A 339 -27.26 12.68 -30.50
N GLU A 340 -27.11 13.78 -29.76
CA GLU A 340 -26.92 13.76 -28.30
C GLU A 340 -27.51 14.98 -27.57
N PRO A 341 -28.03 14.83 -26.33
CA PRO A 341 -27.83 13.67 -25.45
C PRO A 341 -29.11 12.86 -25.22
N ILE A 342 -28.94 11.58 -24.86
CA ILE A 342 -29.96 10.73 -24.24
C ILE A 342 -30.79 11.60 -23.27
N PRO A 343 -32.15 11.55 -23.33
CA PRO A 343 -32.99 12.33 -22.43
C PRO A 343 -32.49 12.17 -21.00
N ALA A 344 -32.46 13.26 -20.22
CA ALA A 344 -32.04 13.21 -18.83
C ALA A 344 -32.69 11.98 -18.16
N ALA A 345 -31.92 11.13 -17.48
CA ALA A 345 -32.44 9.86 -16.96
C ALA A 345 -33.69 10.03 -16.08
N LEU A 346 -33.87 11.22 -15.49
CA LEU A 346 -35.07 11.61 -14.77
C LEU A 346 -36.32 11.82 -15.64
N ALA A 347 -36.20 12.16 -16.92
CA ALA A 347 -37.34 12.37 -17.80
C ALA A 347 -38.05 11.05 -18.16
N THR A 348 -37.28 9.97 -18.32
CA THR A 348 -37.81 8.64 -18.65
C THR A 348 -38.16 7.82 -17.41
N PHE A 349 -37.50 8.08 -16.28
CA PHE A 349 -37.66 7.27 -15.08
C PHE A 349 -39.09 7.28 -14.47
N PRO A 350 -39.76 8.43 -14.27
CA PRO A 350 -41.16 8.46 -13.83
C PRO A 350 -42.08 7.75 -14.81
N LEU A 351 -41.85 7.87 -16.13
CA LEU A 351 -42.66 7.17 -17.14
C LEU A 351 -42.55 5.65 -17.00
N TYR A 352 -41.32 5.14 -16.78
CA TYR A 352 -41.09 3.72 -16.51
C TYR A 352 -41.79 3.26 -15.21
N LEU A 353 -41.71 4.05 -14.14
CA LEU A 353 -42.40 3.74 -12.89
C LEU A 353 -43.92 3.69 -13.08
N VAL A 354 -44.47 4.63 -13.85
CA VAL A 354 -45.90 4.69 -14.16
C VAL A 354 -46.31 3.46 -14.95
N ASP A 355 -45.57 3.11 -16.00
CA ASP A 355 -45.87 1.93 -16.82
C ASP A 355 -45.91 0.65 -15.97
N MET A 356 -44.92 0.45 -15.10
CA MET A 356 -44.87 -0.68 -14.15
C MET A 356 -46.10 -0.73 -13.22
N LEU A 357 -46.56 0.43 -12.72
CA LEU A 357 -47.78 0.52 -11.91
C LEU A 357 -49.03 0.20 -12.72
N LEU A 358 -49.16 0.76 -13.93
CA LEU A 358 -50.32 0.56 -14.80
C LEU A 358 -50.43 -0.88 -15.28
N GLU A 359 -49.33 -1.54 -15.63
CA GLU A 359 -49.30 -2.97 -15.95
C GLU A 359 -49.80 -3.82 -14.78
N THR A 360 -49.34 -3.53 -13.56
CA THR A 360 -49.77 -4.24 -12.35
C THR A 360 -51.27 -4.02 -12.09
N LEU A 361 -51.77 -2.79 -12.24
CA LEU A 361 -53.19 -2.48 -12.09
C LEU A 361 -54.04 -3.18 -13.15
N ARG A 362 -53.65 -3.14 -14.44
CA ARG A 362 -54.33 -3.86 -15.53
C ARG A 362 -54.42 -5.35 -15.24
N LEU A 363 -53.38 -5.92 -14.62
CA LEU A 363 -53.30 -7.36 -14.38
C LEU A 363 -54.20 -7.84 -13.22
N TYR A 364 -54.35 -7.03 -12.16
CA TYR A 364 -54.97 -7.48 -10.90
C TYR A 364 -56.26 -6.73 -10.53
N LEU A 365 -56.45 -5.49 -10.96
CA LEU A 365 -57.64 -4.69 -10.62
C LEU A 365 -58.97 -5.33 -11.09
N PRO A 366 -59.07 -5.95 -12.28
CA PRO A 366 -60.32 -6.60 -12.73
C PRO A 366 -60.79 -7.78 -11.84
N THR A 367 -59.88 -8.35 -11.04
CA THR A 367 -60.20 -9.45 -10.11
C THR A 367 -60.97 -8.96 -8.89
N VAL A 368 -60.86 -7.67 -8.55
CA VAL A 368 -61.54 -7.06 -7.39
C VAL A 368 -62.96 -6.65 -7.80
N LYS A 369 -63.97 -7.29 -7.21
CA LYS A 369 -65.39 -7.03 -7.50
C LYS A 369 -66.08 -6.09 -6.52
N ASP A 370 -65.53 -5.95 -5.31
CA ASP A 370 -66.12 -5.07 -4.31
C ASP A 370 -65.89 -3.59 -4.64
N GLN A 371 -66.98 -2.83 -4.75
CA GLN A 371 -66.94 -1.43 -5.16
C GLN A 371 -66.20 -0.56 -4.13
N ALA A 372 -66.38 -0.81 -2.83
CA ALA A 372 -65.72 -0.03 -1.79
C ALA A 372 -64.19 -0.25 -1.79
N SER A 373 -63.76 -1.50 -1.98
CA SER A 373 -62.35 -1.84 -2.16
C SER A 373 -61.74 -1.22 -3.44
N ARG A 374 -62.47 -1.23 -4.55
CA ARG A 374 -62.04 -0.58 -5.80
C ARG A 374 -61.89 0.93 -5.60
N ASP A 375 -62.93 1.63 -5.14
CA ASP A 375 -62.91 3.07 -4.84
C ASP A 375 -61.71 3.45 -3.95
N SER A 376 -61.42 2.63 -2.92
CA SER A 376 -60.27 2.80 -2.03
C SER A 376 -58.92 2.68 -2.76
N LEU A 377 -58.74 1.64 -3.59
CA LEU A 377 -57.52 1.43 -4.38
C LEU A 377 -57.34 2.56 -5.41
N LEU A 378 -58.40 2.94 -6.13
CA LEU A 378 -58.36 4.02 -7.11
C LEU A 378 -58.00 5.36 -6.48
N THR A 379 -58.55 5.64 -5.30
CA THR A 379 -58.21 6.82 -4.50
C THR A 379 -56.73 6.82 -4.10
N GLN A 380 -56.18 5.67 -3.68
CA GLN A 380 -54.74 5.54 -3.37
C GLN A 380 -53.86 5.76 -4.59
N VAL A 381 -54.25 5.27 -5.77
CA VAL A 381 -53.55 5.52 -7.04
C VAL A 381 -53.59 7.01 -7.41
N LEU A 382 -54.73 7.68 -7.23
CA LEU A 382 -54.83 9.13 -7.44
C LEU A 382 -53.95 9.94 -6.48
N TYR A 383 -53.87 9.53 -5.21
CA TYR A 383 -52.92 10.13 -4.27
C TYR A 383 -51.45 9.87 -4.66
N CYS A 384 -51.16 8.71 -5.24
CA CYS A 384 -49.84 8.41 -5.80
C CYS A 384 -49.54 9.33 -7.00
N ALA A 385 -50.46 9.44 -7.96
CA ALA A 385 -50.37 10.33 -9.11
C ALA A 385 -50.17 11.79 -8.70
N GLY A 386 -50.95 12.30 -7.74
CA GLY A 386 -50.76 13.65 -7.21
C GLY A 386 -49.40 13.84 -6.52
N SER A 387 -48.92 12.84 -5.78
CA SER A 387 -47.63 12.93 -5.10
C SER A 387 -46.44 12.97 -6.06
N LEU A 388 -46.47 12.18 -7.14
CA LEU A 388 -45.47 12.18 -8.22
C LEU A 388 -45.65 13.35 -9.19
N GLY A 389 -46.87 13.84 -9.39
CA GLY A 389 -47.20 15.03 -10.19
C GLY A 389 -46.54 16.30 -9.66
N ARG A 390 -46.48 16.47 -8.32
CA ARG A 390 -45.68 17.54 -7.67
C ARG A 390 -44.19 17.48 -8.03
N LEU A 391 -43.71 16.32 -8.46
CA LEU A 391 -42.34 16.07 -8.91
C LEU A 391 -42.25 15.92 -10.43
N GLY A 392 -43.21 16.48 -11.19
CA GLY A 392 -43.17 16.55 -12.65
C GLY A 392 -43.48 15.24 -13.38
N GLY A 393 -43.98 14.22 -12.69
CA GLY A 393 -44.43 12.95 -13.27
C GLY A 393 -45.93 12.76 -13.05
N ASP A 394 -46.76 13.69 -13.53
CA ASP A 394 -48.21 13.55 -13.44
C ASP A 394 -48.70 12.51 -14.46
N PHE A 395 -49.30 11.44 -13.97
CA PHE A 395 -49.89 10.38 -14.79
C PHE A 395 -51.38 10.21 -14.56
N GLY A 396 -52.03 11.20 -13.92
CA GLY A 396 -53.49 11.21 -13.77
C GLY A 396 -54.23 11.05 -15.10
N LEU A 397 -53.66 11.58 -16.19
CA LEU A 397 -54.21 11.43 -17.53
C LEU A 397 -54.02 10.01 -18.11
N PHE A 398 -52.90 9.34 -17.82
CA PHE A 398 -52.68 7.96 -18.27
C PHE A 398 -53.61 6.97 -17.57
N LEU A 399 -54.06 7.28 -16.35
CA LEU A 399 -55.12 6.50 -15.68
C LEU A 399 -56.45 6.56 -16.44
N ALA A 400 -56.75 7.65 -17.14
CA ALA A 400 -57.95 7.75 -17.98
C ALA A 400 -57.87 6.88 -19.24
N THR A 401 -56.67 6.45 -19.62
CA THR A 401 -56.44 5.51 -20.74
C THR A 401 -56.30 4.05 -20.28
N LEU A 402 -56.53 3.79 -18.99
CA LEU A 402 -56.46 2.44 -18.44
C LEU A 402 -57.74 1.69 -18.83
N ASP A 403 -57.66 0.86 -19.86
CA ASP A 403 -58.75 -0.05 -20.24
C ASP A 403 -58.88 -1.16 -19.17
N VAL A 404 -59.70 -0.90 -18.14
CA VAL A 404 -60.04 -1.83 -17.06
C VAL A 404 -61.41 -2.49 -17.32
N GLY A 405 -61.92 -2.41 -18.55
CA GLY A 405 -63.25 -2.88 -18.96
C GLY A 405 -64.33 -1.80 -18.90
N SER A 406 -65.39 -1.95 -19.69
CA SER A 406 -66.39 -0.87 -19.92
C SER A 406 -67.14 -0.38 -18.68
N GLU A 407 -67.27 -1.20 -17.64
CA GLU A 407 -67.90 -0.80 -16.37
C GLU A 407 -66.92 -0.04 -15.45
N ALA A 408 -65.61 -0.23 -15.62
CA ALA A 408 -64.61 0.44 -14.81
C ALA A 408 -64.38 1.90 -15.26
N GLU A 409 -64.54 2.21 -16.55
CA GLU A 409 -64.36 3.58 -17.07
C GLU A 409 -65.32 4.59 -16.44
N GLU A 410 -66.60 4.21 -16.24
CA GLU A 410 -67.60 5.07 -15.59
C GLU A 410 -67.28 5.28 -14.09
N GLU A 411 -66.90 4.21 -13.39
CA GLU A 411 -66.45 4.24 -11.99
C GLU A 411 -65.19 5.13 -11.81
N TRP A 412 -64.23 5.02 -12.72
CA TRP A 412 -63.02 5.84 -12.74
C TRP A 412 -63.35 7.33 -12.92
N VAL A 413 -64.26 7.67 -13.83
CA VAL A 413 -64.68 9.06 -14.06
C VAL A 413 -65.36 9.63 -12.81
N GLU A 414 -66.17 8.84 -12.10
CA GLU A 414 -66.78 9.26 -10.84
C GLU A 414 -65.77 9.46 -9.71
N VAL A 415 -64.82 8.55 -9.55
CA VAL A 415 -63.78 8.64 -8.52
C VAL A 415 -62.84 9.82 -8.80
N VAL A 416 -62.47 10.07 -10.06
CA VAL A 416 -61.69 11.25 -10.46
C VAL A 416 -62.47 12.53 -10.20
N LYS A 417 -63.77 12.60 -10.51
CA LYS A 417 -64.63 13.76 -10.18
C LYS A 417 -64.72 13.99 -8.66
N ARG A 418 -64.94 12.93 -7.87
CA ARG A 418 -64.97 12.98 -6.39
C ARG A 418 -63.63 13.46 -5.85
N HIS A 419 -62.52 12.90 -6.32
CA HIS A 419 -61.18 13.29 -5.88
C HIS A 419 -60.85 14.74 -6.27
N ARG A 420 -61.20 15.19 -7.48
CA ARG A 420 -61.01 16.59 -7.92
C ARG A 420 -61.83 17.57 -7.08
N ALA A 421 -63.06 17.21 -6.72
CA ALA A 421 -63.90 18.02 -5.83
C ALA A 421 -63.34 18.09 -4.40
N LEU A 422 -62.81 16.98 -3.87
CA LEU A 422 -62.16 16.93 -2.56
C LEU A 422 -60.83 17.71 -2.53
N ALA A 423 -60.01 17.58 -3.57
CA ALA A 423 -58.77 18.32 -3.72
C ALA A 423 -59.03 19.84 -3.82
N GLY A 424 -59.99 20.26 -4.65
CA GLY A 424 -60.38 21.68 -4.76
C GLY A 424 -60.94 22.26 -3.46
N ARG A 425 -61.63 21.44 -2.66
CA ARG A 425 -62.16 21.84 -1.34
C ARG A 425 -61.06 21.93 -0.27
N LEU A 426 -60.02 21.08 -0.34
CA LEU A 426 -58.84 21.20 0.51
C LEU A 426 -57.98 22.41 0.13
N GLU A 427 -57.83 22.70 -1.16
CA GLU A 427 -57.13 23.88 -1.65
C GLU A 427 -57.84 25.19 -1.27
N SER A 428 -59.18 25.23 -1.27
CA SER A 428 -59.93 26.38 -0.79
C SER A 428 -59.74 26.61 0.71
N ILE A 429 -59.76 25.55 1.52
CA ILE A 429 -59.55 25.63 2.98
C ILE A 429 -58.11 26.08 3.30
N VAL A 430 -57.12 25.59 2.58
CA VAL A 430 -55.71 26.01 2.75
C VAL A 430 -55.47 27.44 2.22
N GLY A 431 -56.15 27.83 1.16
CA GLY A 431 -56.11 29.19 0.60
C GLY A 431 -56.76 30.24 1.51
N ASP A 432 -57.85 29.89 2.18
CA ASP A 432 -58.53 30.76 3.16
C ASP A 432 -57.69 30.95 4.42
N HIS A 433 -56.97 29.92 4.88
CA HIS A 433 -56.00 30.06 5.97
C HIS A 433 -54.80 30.96 5.65
N LYS A 434 -54.42 31.08 4.36
CA LYS A 434 -53.30 31.92 3.92
C LYS A 434 -53.68 33.40 3.71
N LYS A 435 -54.98 33.70 3.65
CA LYS A 435 -55.53 35.08 3.56
C LYS A 435 -55.95 35.66 4.91
N ALA A 436 -55.99 34.84 5.97
CA ALA A 436 -56.39 35.24 7.32
C ALA A 436 -55.20 35.35 8.31
N GLY A 437 -53.97 35.42 7.80
CA GLY A 437 -52.73 35.56 8.59
C GLY A 437 -51.99 36.86 8.28
#